data_AF-A0AAD9WRM0-F1
#
_entry.id   AF-A0AAD9WRM0-F1
#
_cell.length_a   1.000
_cell.length_b   1.000
_cell.length_c   1.000
_cell.angle_alpha   90.00
_cell.angle_beta   90.00
_cell.angle_gamma   90.00
#
_symmetry.space_group_name_H-M   'P 1'
#
loop_
_entity.id
_entity.type
_entity.pdbx_description
1 polymer ?
#
loop_
_entity_poly.entity_id
_entity_poly.type
_entity_poly.pdbx_seq_one_letter_code
_entity_poly.pdbx_strand_id
1 'polypeptide(L)'
;MSSLDKTLGSEAANERATSSSSKIDSATSAFQGQSQSGNSESSQSTSSTSESFSSSFPVGDIIEDEAISNILVQRVVMLNKAKLKRKTDAAENSILFESIKESNRQALEILEKTYAIRQQRYEIQSRKLDLKENKILLKDLNSISDLNNREFIRRHQLRIMERRVRYKGNN
;
A
#
# COMPACT_ATOMS: atom_id res chain seq x y z
N MET A 1 -2.73 34.54 -76.49
CA MET A 1 -3.59 35.50 -75.78
C MET A 1 -3.98 34.91 -74.43
N SER A 2 -3.97 35.78 -73.42
CA SER A 2 -4.53 35.65 -72.06
C SER A 2 -3.81 34.80 -71.01
N SER A 3 -3.17 35.54 -70.11
CA SER A 3 -2.81 35.29 -68.72
C SER A 3 -4.01 34.96 -67.81
N LEU A 4 -3.71 34.42 -66.61
CA LEU A 4 -4.04 34.94 -65.24
C LEU A 4 -3.92 33.78 -64.21
N ASP A 5 -2.94 33.84 -63.28
CA ASP A 5 -3.00 34.31 -61.88
C ASP A 5 -3.76 33.34 -60.93
N LYS A 6 -3.11 32.61 -60.00
CA LYS A 6 -2.66 32.97 -58.62
C LYS A 6 -3.53 32.28 -57.56
N THR A 7 -2.90 31.70 -56.52
CA THR A 7 -3.11 32.01 -55.07
C THR A 7 -2.97 30.78 -54.15
N LEU A 8 -1.85 30.79 -53.41
CA LEU A 8 -1.60 30.50 -51.98
C LEU A 8 -2.43 29.44 -51.22
N GLY A 9 -1.69 28.56 -50.54
CA GLY A 9 -2.14 27.79 -49.37
C GLY A 9 -0.94 27.23 -48.60
N SER A 10 -0.29 28.06 -47.80
CA SER A 10 0.81 27.71 -46.91
C SER A 10 0.30 27.04 -45.63
N GLU A 11 0.57 25.76 -45.45
CA GLU A 11 0.27 25.00 -44.22
C GLU A 11 1.57 24.70 -43.48
N ALA A 12 2.00 25.63 -42.62
CA ALA A 12 3.13 25.44 -41.71
C ALA A 12 2.59 25.11 -40.31
N ALA A 13 2.56 23.82 -39.99
CA ALA A 13 2.15 23.32 -38.68
C ALA A 13 3.29 23.47 -37.65
N ASN A 14 3.14 24.49 -36.82
CA ASN A 14 3.38 24.58 -35.38
C ASN A 14 4.02 23.34 -34.68
N GLU A 15 5.32 23.38 -34.38
CA GLU A 15 5.96 22.52 -33.36
C GLU A 15 6.40 23.36 -32.15
N ARG A 16 5.63 23.24 -31.06
CA ARG A 16 5.92 23.86 -29.76
C ARG A 16 6.67 22.84 -28.89
N ALA A 17 7.99 22.99 -28.81
CA ALA A 17 8.82 22.24 -27.86
C ALA A 17 8.51 22.69 -26.42
N THR A 18 8.03 21.77 -25.58
CA THR A 18 7.93 21.96 -24.13
C THR A 18 8.84 20.95 -23.42
N SER A 19 10.03 21.40 -23.05
CA SER A 19 10.96 20.64 -22.22
C SER A 19 10.52 20.74 -20.76
N SER A 20 9.90 19.69 -20.22
CA SER A 20 9.62 19.58 -18.78
C SER A 20 10.69 18.73 -18.10
N SER A 21 11.60 19.41 -17.41
CA SER A 21 12.60 18.81 -16.52
C SER A 21 11.94 18.53 -15.17
N SER A 22 11.78 17.27 -14.79
CA SER A 22 11.39 16.88 -13.42
C SER A 22 12.60 16.25 -12.72
N LYS A 23 13.16 16.98 -11.77
CA LYS A 23 14.08 16.44 -10.75
C LYS A 23 13.23 15.66 -9.74
N ILE A 24 13.59 14.40 -9.51
CA ILE A 24 13.02 13.55 -8.49
C ILE A 24 14.13 13.34 -7.46
N ASP A 25 14.08 14.10 -6.37
CA ASP A 25 14.98 13.88 -5.24
C ASP A 25 14.48 12.67 -4.44
N SER A 26 15.37 11.68 -4.34
CA SER A 26 15.16 10.44 -3.60
C SER A 26 15.68 10.63 -2.18
N ALA A 27 14.83 10.44 -1.17
CA ALA A 27 15.26 10.32 0.23
C ALA A 27 14.71 9.05 0.86
N THR A 28 15.62 8.08 0.89
CA THR A 28 15.64 6.77 1.52
C THR A 28 15.53 6.84 3.06
N SER A 29 14.75 5.89 3.62
CA SER A 29 15.01 5.12 4.86
C SER A 29 15.11 5.82 6.22
N ALA A 30 14.28 5.40 7.18
CA ALA A 30 14.70 4.39 8.18
C ALA A 30 13.53 3.96 9.08
N PHE A 31 13.24 2.67 9.04
CA PHE A 31 12.43 1.93 10.01
C PHE A 31 13.28 1.74 11.27
N GLN A 32 12.95 2.43 12.37
CA GLN A 32 13.64 2.27 13.65
C GLN A 32 12.72 1.52 14.62
N GLY A 33 12.93 0.21 14.69
CA GLY A 33 12.40 -0.62 15.76
C GLY A 33 13.14 -0.33 17.07
N GLN A 34 12.39 0.06 18.10
CA GLN A 34 12.86 0.02 19.49
C GLN A 34 12.18 -1.13 20.21
N SER A 35 12.94 -2.20 20.37
CA SER A 35 12.77 -3.21 21.41
C SER A 35 13.21 -2.62 22.75
N GLN A 36 12.29 -2.48 23.71
CA GLN A 36 12.67 -2.37 25.12
C GLN A 36 12.02 -3.50 25.93
N SER A 37 12.93 -4.18 26.62
CA SER A 37 12.81 -5.35 27.47
C SER A 37 12.45 -4.93 28.89
N GLY A 38 11.56 -5.72 29.53
CA GLY A 38 11.60 -6.11 30.94
C GLY A 38 11.47 -5.04 32.02
N ASN A 39 10.42 -5.14 32.84
CA ASN A 39 10.56 -5.57 34.24
C ASN A 39 9.18 -5.84 34.86
N SER A 40 8.98 -7.08 35.32
CA SER A 40 7.94 -7.45 36.26
C SER A 40 8.50 -7.27 37.67
N GLU A 41 7.87 -6.42 38.48
CA GLU A 41 8.13 -6.36 39.92
C GLU A 41 6.87 -6.78 40.68
N SER A 42 7.10 -7.68 41.62
CA SER A 42 6.14 -8.38 42.46
C SER A 42 6.32 -7.91 43.90
N SER A 43 5.18 -7.85 44.62
CA SER A 43 5.05 -7.74 46.09
C SER A 43 5.39 -6.36 46.68
N GLN A 44 4.63 -5.78 47.59
CA GLN A 44 4.24 -6.38 48.86
C GLN A 44 3.09 -5.61 49.52
N SER A 45 2.25 -6.37 50.21
CA SER A 45 1.12 -5.95 51.04
C SER A 45 1.54 -5.08 52.22
N THR A 46 0.76 -4.04 52.51
CA THR A 46 0.68 -3.43 53.84
C THR A 46 -0.78 -3.37 54.27
N SER A 47 -1.15 -4.21 55.24
CA SER A 47 -2.44 -4.15 55.92
C SER A 47 -2.48 -3.00 56.91
N SER A 48 -3.71 -2.50 57.16
CA SER A 48 -4.25 -1.72 58.30
C SER A 48 -5.27 -0.76 57.67
N THR A 49 -6.54 -0.65 58.03
CA THR A 49 -7.25 -0.97 59.28
C THR A 49 -8.74 -1.09 58.94
N SER A 50 -9.43 -1.92 59.70
CA SER A 50 -10.86 -2.17 59.70
C SER A 50 -11.75 -0.92 59.75
N GLU A 51 -12.72 -0.85 58.84
CA GLU A 51 -13.97 -0.11 58.99
C GLU A 51 -15.10 -1.11 58.66
N SER A 52 -15.78 -1.58 59.71
CA SER A 52 -17.00 -2.38 59.57
C SER A 52 -18.06 -1.55 58.87
N PHE A 53 -18.32 -1.82 57.59
CA PHE A 53 -19.58 -1.39 56.99
C PHE A 53 -20.70 -2.25 57.57
N SER A 54 -21.28 -1.76 58.65
CA SER A 54 -22.58 -2.17 59.16
C SER A 54 -23.57 -2.10 57.99
N SER A 55 -23.93 -3.26 57.43
CA SER A 55 -25.09 -3.38 56.55
C SER A 55 -26.35 -3.23 57.41
N SER A 56 -26.64 -1.99 57.80
CA SER A 56 -27.91 -1.64 58.41
C SER A 56 -28.95 -1.70 57.30
N PHE A 57 -29.63 -2.84 57.18
CA PHE A 57 -30.91 -2.88 56.50
C PHE A 57 -31.87 -2.04 57.34
N PRO A 58 -32.48 -0.95 56.82
CA PRO A 58 -33.60 -0.35 57.52
C PRO A 58 -34.76 -1.36 57.46
N VAL A 59 -34.93 -2.08 58.57
CA VAL A 59 -36.20 -2.69 58.92
C VAL A 59 -37.18 -1.55 59.12
N GLY A 60 -38.25 -1.56 58.32
CA GLY A 60 -39.52 -0.93 58.64
C GLY A 60 -39.51 0.59 58.63
N ASP A 61 -39.80 1.16 57.46
CA ASP A 61 -40.85 2.17 57.38
C ASP A 61 -41.59 1.97 56.07
N ILE A 62 -42.89 2.24 56.10
CA ILE A 62 -43.82 2.08 54.98
C ILE A 62 -43.30 2.96 53.84
N ILE A 63 -42.54 2.35 52.92
CA ILE A 63 -42.20 3.00 51.66
C ILE A 63 -43.51 3.08 50.90
N GLU A 64 -44.03 4.30 50.75
CA GLU A 64 -45.22 4.55 49.94
C GLU A 64 -45.03 3.88 48.57
N ASP A 65 -46.07 3.20 48.08
CA ASP A 65 -46.08 2.45 46.81
C ASP A 65 -45.51 3.27 45.64
N GLU A 66 -45.66 4.59 45.72
CA GLU A 66 -45.14 5.57 44.75
C GLU A 66 -43.61 5.66 44.72
N ALA A 67 -42.92 5.54 45.87
CA ALA A 67 -41.45 5.54 45.91
C ALA A 67 -40.85 4.24 45.36
N ILE A 68 -41.49 3.09 45.61
CA ILE A 68 -41.11 1.80 44.99
C ILE A 68 -41.36 1.86 43.47
N SER A 69 -42.50 2.39 43.06
CA SER A 69 -42.86 2.59 41.65
C SER A 69 -41.82 3.46 40.92
N ASN A 70 -41.43 4.59 41.50
CA ASN A 70 -40.44 5.50 40.92
C ASN A 70 -39.06 4.84 40.75
N ILE A 71 -38.61 4.02 41.72
CA ILE A 71 -37.36 3.27 41.63
C ILE A 71 -37.41 2.22 40.50
N LEU A 72 -38.53 1.51 40.37
CA LEU A 72 -38.73 0.52 39.30
C LEU A 72 -38.75 1.19 37.92
N VAL A 73 -39.46 2.31 37.77
CA VAL A 73 -39.49 3.10 36.53
C VAL A 73 -38.09 3.57 36.16
N GLN A 74 -37.32 4.12 37.11
CA GLN A 74 -35.96 4.58 36.86
C GLN A 74 -35.04 3.43 36.41
N ARG A 75 -35.15 2.25 37.05
CA ARG A 75 -34.40 1.05 36.66
C ARG A 75 -34.76 0.57 35.26
N VAL A 76 -36.05 0.56 34.91
CA VAL A 76 -36.53 0.19 33.56
C VAL A 76 -36.02 1.18 32.51
N VAL A 77 -36.06 2.49 32.79
CA VAL A 77 -35.54 3.54 31.90
C VAL A 77 -34.03 3.36 31.66
N MET A 78 -33.25 3.09 32.72
CA MET A 78 -31.81 2.85 32.59
C MET A 78 -31.50 1.59 31.77
N LEU A 79 -32.22 0.49 32.00
CA LEU A 79 -32.06 -0.76 31.24
C LEU A 79 -32.41 -0.58 29.77
N ASN A 80 -33.48 0.17 29.47
CA ASN A 80 -33.88 0.47 28.10
C ASN A 80 -32.83 1.36 27.41
N LYS A 81 -32.29 2.37 28.10
CA LYS A 81 -31.19 3.20 27.59
C LYS A 81 -29.92 2.38 27.32
N ALA A 82 -29.55 1.46 28.22
CA ALA A 82 -28.41 0.57 28.05
C ALA A 82 -28.60 -0.44 26.89
N LYS A 83 -29.82 -0.94 26.68
CA LYS A 83 -30.16 -1.80 25.53
C LYS A 83 -30.11 -1.01 24.22
N LEU A 84 -30.59 0.23 24.20
CA LEU A 84 -30.57 1.09 23.02
C LEU A 84 -29.13 1.42 22.60
N LYS A 85 -28.26 1.83 23.54
CA LYS A 85 -26.83 2.07 23.27
C LYS A 85 -26.16 0.85 22.65
N ARG A 86 -26.36 -0.35 23.22
CA ARG A 86 -25.83 -1.60 22.65
C ARG A 86 -26.30 -1.89 21.22
N LYS A 87 -27.55 -1.56 20.88
CA LYS A 87 -28.07 -1.70 19.51
C LYS A 87 -27.40 -0.72 18.54
N THR A 88 -27.17 0.52 18.99
CA THR A 88 -26.44 1.53 18.22
C THR A 88 -24.99 1.12 18.00
N ASP A 89 -24.28 0.70 19.05
CA ASP A 89 -22.89 0.24 18.96
C ASP A 89 -22.75 -0.98 18.02
N ALA A 90 -23.71 -1.91 18.05
CA ALA A 90 -23.72 -3.06 17.15
C ALA A 90 -23.92 -2.66 15.67
N ALA A 91 -24.80 -1.68 15.40
CA ALA A 91 -25.03 -1.18 14.04
C ALA A 91 -23.81 -0.41 13.51
N GLU A 92 -23.20 0.46 14.33
CA GLU A 92 -21.99 1.20 13.98
C GLU A 92 -20.78 0.26 13.76
N ASN A 93 -20.61 -0.73 14.63
CA ASN A 93 -19.57 -1.76 14.45
C ASN A 93 -19.78 -2.60 13.19
N SER A 94 -21.03 -2.87 12.81
CA SER A 94 -21.34 -3.57 11.55
C SER A 94 -20.95 -2.74 10.33
N ILE A 95 -21.21 -1.43 10.35
CA ILE A 95 -20.82 -0.52 9.26
C ILE A 95 -19.30 -0.43 9.16
N LEU A 96 -18.62 -0.29 10.31
CA LEU A 96 -17.16 -0.28 10.36
C LEU A 96 -16.57 -1.59 9.81
N PHE A 97 -17.13 -2.74 10.19
CA PHE A 97 -16.67 -4.04 9.73
C PHE A 97 -16.80 -4.19 8.21
N GLU A 98 -17.95 -3.83 7.62
CA GLU A 98 -18.14 -3.89 6.17
C GLU A 98 -17.20 -2.90 5.44
N SER A 99 -16.96 -1.72 6.00
CA SER A 99 -15.98 -0.76 5.46
C SER A 99 -14.55 -1.32 5.46
N ILE A 100 -14.14 -1.98 6.56
CA ILE A 100 -12.83 -2.64 6.66
C ILE A 100 -12.74 -3.79 5.64
N LYS A 101 -13.78 -4.61 5.52
CA LYS A 101 -13.82 -5.72 4.56
C LYS A 101 -13.70 -5.22 3.12
N GLU A 102 -14.42 -4.15 2.78
CA GLU A 102 -14.38 -3.55 1.45
C GLU A 102 -13.02 -2.91 1.15
N SER A 103 -12.44 -2.16 2.08
CA SER A 103 -11.11 -1.58 1.91
C SER A 103 -10.02 -2.64 1.77
N ASN A 104 -10.10 -3.75 2.51
CA ASN A 104 -9.20 -4.90 2.34
C ASN A 104 -9.36 -5.55 0.96
N ARG A 105 -10.60 -5.70 0.47
CA ARG A 105 -10.86 -6.20 -0.89
C ARG A 105 -10.20 -5.33 -1.96
N GLN A 106 -10.34 -4.01 -1.83
CA GLN A 106 -9.72 -3.06 -2.76
C GLN A 106 -8.19 -3.11 -2.67
N ALA A 107 -7.62 -3.22 -1.47
CA ALA A 107 -6.19 -3.35 -1.27
C ALA A 107 -5.63 -4.61 -1.95
N LEU A 108 -6.32 -5.75 -1.82
CA LEU A 108 -5.95 -6.99 -2.50
C LEU A 108 -5.99 -6.83 -4.03
N GLU A 109 -7.05 -6.23 -4.56
CA GLU A 109 -7.18 -5.99 -6.00
C GLU A 109 -6.05 -5.10 -6.54
N ILE A 110 -5.66 -4.05 -5.80
CA ILE A 110 -4.54 -3.19 -6.16
C ILE A 110 -3.21 -3.96 -6.14
N LEU A 111 -3.00 -4.81 -5.12
CA LEU A 111 -1.81 -5.65 -5.00
C LEU A 111 -1.68 -6.60 -6.19
N GLU A 112 -2.75 -7.30 -6.55
CA GLU A 112 -2.79 -8.23 -7.69
C GLU A 112 -2.51 -7.50 -9.00
N LYS A 113 -3.18 -6.38 -9.26
CA LYS A 113 -2.93 -5.55 -10.45
C LYS A 113 -1.48 -5.07 -10.51
N THR A 114 -0.95 -4.59 -9.39
CA THR A 114 0.44 -4.09 -9.30
C THR A 114 1.45 -5.20 -9.54
N TYR A 115 1.18 -6.39 -9.01
CA TYR A 115 1.98 -7.58 -9.25
C TYR A 115 1.99 -7.97 -10.73
N ALA A 116 0.82 -8.05 -11.37
CA ALA A 116 0.70 -8.38 -12.79
C ALA A 116 1.44 -7.36 -13.68
N ILE A 117 1.29 -6.06 -13.39
CA ILE A 117 2.02 -4.99 -14.10
C ILE A 117 3.53 -5.14 -13.92
N ARG A 118 3.98 -5.42 -12.69
CA ARG A 118 5.40 -5.61 -12.39
C ARG A 118 5.96 -6.80 -13.15
N GLN A 119 5.24 -7.92 -13.17
CA GLN A 119 5.64 -9.12 -13.90
C GLN A 119 5.75 -8.85 -15.40
N GLN A 120 4.73 -8.22 -15.99
CA GLN A 120 4.75 -7.83 -17.41
C GLN A 120 5.92 -6.89 -17.73
N ARG A 121 6.22 -5.93 -16.85
CA ARG A 121 7.38 -5.03 -17.01
C ARG A 121 8.70 -5.78 -16.99
N TYR A 122 8.87 -6.80 -16.14
CA TYR A 122 10.08 -7.62 -16.14
C TYR A 122 10.22 -8.42 -17.43
N GLU A 123 9.14 -9.02 -17.92
CA GLU A 123 9.16 -9.75 -19.19
C GLU A 123 9.52 -8.85 -20.37
N ILE A 124 8.92 -7.66 -20.47
CA ILE A 124 9.24 -6.69 -21.52
C ILE A 124 10.71 -6.27 -21.44
N GLN A 125 11.23 -6.01 -20.24
CA GLN A 125 12.64 -5.66 -20.04
C GLN A 125 13.58 -6.80 -20.45
N SER A 126 13.26 -8.04 -20.07
CA SER A 126 14.01 -9.23 -20.47
C SER A 126 14.06 -9.37 -21.99
N ARG A 127 12.89 -9.35 -22.66
CA ARG A 127 12.81 -9.44 -24.12
C ARG A 127 13.57 -8.31 -24.81
N LYS A 128 13.48 -7.08 -24.28
CA LYS A 128 14.21 -5.91 -24.82
C LYS A 128 15.72 -6.10 -24.68
N LEU A 129 16.19 -6.66 -23.58
CA LEU A 129 17.60 -7.00 -23.38
C LEU A 129 18.04 -8.07 -24.39
N ASP A 130 17.28 -9.16 -24.52
CA ASP A 130 17.57 -10.25 -25.46
C ASP A 130 17.66 -9.75 -26.90
N LEU A 131 16.72 -8.88 -27.32
CA LEU A 131 16.74 -8.27 -28.66
C LEU A 131 17.97 -7.39 -28.87
N LYS A 132 18.36 -6.58 -27.88
CA LYS A 132 19.57 -5.75 -27.96
C LYS A 132 20.84 -6.59 -28.05
N GLU A 133 20.94 -7.63 -27.23
CA GLU A 133 22.07 -8.56 -27.26
C GLU A 133 22.14 -9.33 -28.58
N ASN A 134 21.00 -9.80 -29.11
CA ASN A 134 20.93 -10.51 -30.38
C ASN A 134 21.39 -9.62 -31.55
N LYS A 135 21.07 -8.32 -31.55
CA LYS A 135 21.57 -7.38 -32.56
C LYS A 135 23.10 -7.30 -32.57
N ILE A 136 23.74 -7.36 -31.40
CA ILE A 136 25.20 -7.37 -31.28
C ILE A 136 25.76 -8.73 -31.73
N LEU A 137 25.11 -9.82 -31.32
CA LEU A 137 25.54 -11.18 -31.64
C LEU A 137 25.47 -11.50 -33.14
N LEU A 138 24.45 -10.98 -33.82
CA LEU A 138 24.24 -11.18 -35.25
C LEU A 138 24.97 -10.16 -36.14
N LYS A 139 25.71 -9.21 -35.56
CA LYS A 139 26.50 -8.26 -36.33
C LYS A 139 27.68 -8.97 -36.99
N ASP A 140 27.70 -8.98 -38.32
CA ASP A 140 28.85 -9.50 -39.08
C ASP A 140 30.08 -8.61 -38.87
N LEU A 141 31.16 -9.23 -38.36
CA LEU A 141 32.43 -8.54 -38.09
C LEU A 141 33.17 -8.16 -39.37
N ASN A 142 32.95 -8.87 -40.48
CA ASN A 142 33.58 -8.57 -41.76
C ASN A 142 33.00 -7.30 -42.40
N SER A 143 31.78 -6.91 -42.01
CA SER A 143 31.14 -5.67 -42.43
C SER A 143 31.70 -4.40 -41.74
N ILE A 144 32.59 -4.55 -40.73
CA ILE A 144 33.13 -3.43 -39.95
C ILE A 144 34.54 -3.09 -40.44
N SER A 145 34.71 -1.96 -41.14
CA SER A 145 36.00 -1.54 -41.69
C SER A 145 37.05 -1.24 -40.62
N ASP A 146 36.67 -0.53 -39.55
CA ASP A 146 37.59 -0.17 -38.47
C ASP A 146 37.92 -1.38 -37.57
N LEU A 147 39.22 -1.68 -37.46
CA LEU A 147 39.75 -2.78 -36.67
C LEU A 147 39.41 -2.65 -35.18
N ASN A 148 39.47 -1.43 -34.63
CA ASN A 148 39.23 -1.20 -33.21
C ASN A 148 37.77 -1.50 -32.84
N ASN A 149 36.84 -0.97 -33.64
CA ASN A 149 35.41 -1.25 -33.50
C ASN A 149 35.10 -2.74 -33.71
N ARG A 150 35.76 -3.40 -34.66
CA ARG A 150 35.59 -4.84 -34.90
C ARG A 150 35.97 -5.69 -33.67
N GLU A 151 37.13 -5.43 -33.07
CA GLU A 151 37.58 -6.13 -31.86
C GLU A 151 36.71 -5.79 -30.63
N PHE A 152 36.18 -4.58 -30.56
CA PHE A 152 35.23 -4.21 -29.51
C PHE A 152 33.94 -5.04 -29.60
N ILE A 153 33.34 -5.14 -30.80
CA ILE A 153 32.11 -5.93 -31.01
C ILE A 153 32.39 -7.41 -30.75
N ARG A 154 33.51 -7.97 -31.23
CA ARG A 154 33.89 -9.36 -30.97
C ARG A 154 33.95 -9.66 -29.46
N ARG A 155 34.60 -8.80 -28.68
CA ARG A 155 34.66 -8.94 -27.21
C ARG A 155 33.27 -8.87 -26.57
N HIS A 156 32.40 -8.00 -27.07
CA HIS A 156 31.02 -7.91 -26.61
C HIS A 156 30.19 -9.17 -26.92
N GLN A 157 30.34 -9.73 -28.12
CA GLN A 157 29.70 -10.99 -28.52
C GLN A 157 30.12 -12.12 -27.57
N LEU A 158 31.42 -12.25 -27.30
CA LEU A 158 31.95 -13.25 -26.36
C LEU A 158 31.35 -13.10 -24.95
N ARG A 159 31.34 -11.88 -24.40
CA ARG A 159 30.76 -11.61 -23.08
C ARG A 159 29.28 -11.98 -22.99
N ILE A 160 28.51 -11.74 -24.05
CA ILE A 160 27.08 -12.11 -24.12
C ILE A 160 26.93 -13.63 -24.12
N MET A 161 27.70 -14.35 -24.96
CA MET A 161 27.65 -15.81 -25.02
C MET A 161 27.98 -16.45 -23.67
N GLU A 162 29.07 -16.03 -23.02
CA GLU A 162 29.46 -16.53 -21.70
C GLU A 162 28.37 -16.30 -20.64
N ARG A 163 27.78 -15.09 -20.64
CA ARG A 163 26.69 -14.75 -19.72
C ARG A 163 25.51 -15.69 -19.91
N ARG A 164 25.10 -15.96 -21.16
CA ARG A 164 23.97 -16.85 -21.47
C ARG A 164 24.25 -18.30 -21.07
N VAL A 165 25.49 -18.78 -21.22
CA VAL A 165 25.88 -20.11 -20.76
C VAL A 165 25.76 -20.22 -19.24
N ARG A 166 26.24 -19.21 -18.49
CA ARG A 166 26.11 -19.19 -17.02
C ARG A 166 24.66 -19.23 -16.53
N TYR A 167 23.77 -18.48 -17.17
CA TYR A 167 22.35 -18.50 -16.79
C TYR A 167 21.61 -19.77 -17.23
N LYS A 168 21.99 -20.39 -18.35
CA LYS A 168 21.42 -21.69 -18.77
C LYS A 168 21.88 -22.87 -17.92
N GLY A 169 23.04 -22.79 -17.27
CA GLY A 169 23.56 -23.85 -16.41
C GLY A 169 23.05 -23.85 -14.97
N ASN A 170 22.34 -22.79 -14.55
CA ASN A 170 21.85 -22.60 -13.17
C ASN A 170 20.33 -22.76 -13.02
N ASN A 171 19.63 -23.17 -14.09
CA ASN A 171 18.20 -23.51 -14.13
C ASN A 171 18.04 -24.97 -14.57
#